data_AF-A0AA85IK28-F1
#
_entry.id   AF-A0AA85IK28-F1
#
_cell.length_a   1.000
_cell.length_b   1.000
_cell.length_c   1.000
_cell.angle_alpha   90.00
_cell.angle_beta   90.00
_cell.angle_gamma   90.00
#
_symmetry.space_group_name_H-M   'P 1'
#
loop_
_entity.id
_entity.type
_entity.pdbx_description
1 polymer ?
#
loop_
_entity_poly.entity_id
_entity_poly.type
_entity_poly.pdbx_seq_one_letter_code
_entity_poly.pdbx_strand_id
1 'polypeptide(L)'
;MDGIVQQIIRSIIGIFQEVIMHGEHRYDLFNSGLLTYLLPYFNVNGQAFDVEHLHAGLLGLYATMSSKFTLDDMEAFFSFSYGHPPHSDNFNETNNEEGITNRNDIIDCFSLEDLLTHTLYALLQGAGQASKHMALMLLSRLLKLKQQRARLYTNHGLFNQVIWNLTHIMRYISHRMTPEFQAESMREIRLSNRGEQTIFTQTKRLLQFTIECFEQLIIDPVLCHKSTSFLPVELRSNHFVELFLQDEGVRGWLETI
;
A
#
# COMPACT_ATOMS: atom_id res chain seq x y z
N MET A 1 0.91 -21.97 -8.08
CA MET A 1 1.26 -21.19 -9.28
C MET A 1 2.71 -21.50 -9.62
N ASP A 2 3.02 -21.81 -10.88
CA ASP A 2 4.37 -22.16 -11.32
C ASP A 2 5.32 -20.94 -11.24
N GLY A 3 6.59 -21.15 -10.91
CA GLY A 3 7.60 -20.09 -10.75
C GLY A 3 7.81 -19.27 -12.02
N ILE A 4 7.63 -19.89 -13.20
CA ILE A 4 7.68 -19.20 -14.51
C ILE A 4 6.59 -18.13 -14.62
N VAL A 5 5.36 -18.44 -14.18
CA VAL A 5 4.24 -17.51 -14.26
C VAL A 5 4.49 -16.30 -13.35
N GLN A 6 5.05 -16.53 -12.16
CA GLN A 6 5.41 -15.43 -11.24
C GLN A 6 6.51 -14.54 -11.81
N GLN A 7 7.47 -15.10 -12.55
CA GLN A 7 8.50 -14.33 -13.23
C GLN A 7 7.95 -13.47 -14.38
N ILE A 8 7.02 -14.02 -15.17
CA ILE A 8 6.33 -13.27 -16.24
C ILE A 8 5.58 -12.08 -15.64
N ILE A 9 4.85 -12.30 -14.56
CA ILE A 9 4.07 -11.23 -13.92
C ILE A 9 4.97 -10.16 -13.31
N ARG A 10 6.06 -10.54 -12.65
CA ARG A 10 7.07 -9.58 -12.18
C ARG A 10 7.63 -8.72 -13.32
N SER A 11 7.80 -9.32 -14.50
CA SER A 11 8.25 -8.59 -15.70
C SER A 11 7.17 -7.62 -16.21
N ILE A 12 5.91 -8.05 -16.25
CA ILE A 12 4.76 -7.19 -16.61
C ILE A 12 4.65 -6.01 -15.63
N ILE A 13 4.77 -6.27 -14.33
CA ILE A 13 4.78 -5.24 -13.28
C ILE A 13 5.87 -4.22 -13.56
N GLY A 14 7.10 -4.66 -13.86
CA GLY A 14 8.21 -3.77 -14.17
C GLY A 14 7.96 -2.90 -15.41
N ILE A 15 7.39 -3.48 -16.47
CA ILE A 15 7.02 -2.73 -17.69
C ILE A 15 5.94 -1.69 -17.37
N PHE A 16 4.92 -2.06 -16.61
CA PHE A 16 3.86 -1.13 -16.23
C PHE A 16 4.37 -0.01 -15.33
N GLN A 17 5.28 -0.30 -14.40
CA GLN A 17 5.94 0.72 -13.59
C GLN A 17 6.71 1.71 -14.47
N GLU A 18 7.45 1.23 -15.46
CA GLU A 18 8.19 2.08 -16.40
C GLU A 18 7.26 2.97 -17.23
N VAL A 19 6.19 2.39 -17.80
CA VAL A 19 5.17 3.13 -18.55
C VAL A 19 4.50 4.18 -17.68
N ILE A 20 4.14 3.85 -16.43
CA ILE A 20 3.60 4.83 -15.49
C ILE A 20 4.64 5.88 -15.14
N MET A 21 5.92 5.56 -14.97
CA MET A 21 6.91 6.56 -14.59
C MET A 21 7.23 7.55 -15.71
N HIS A 22 7.34 7.07 -16.96
CA HIS A 22 7.99 7.80 -18.05
C HIS A 22 7.19 7.83 -19.37
N GLY A 23 6.11 7.07 -19.49
CA GLY A 23 5.41 6.88 -20.76
C GLY A 23 4.38 7.96 -21.09
N GLU A 24 4.36 8.36 -22.36
CA GLU A 24 3.25 9.14 -22.96
C GLU A 24 1.91 8.41 -22.82
N HIS A 25 1.94 7.07 -22.78
CA HIS A 25 0.80 6.17 -22.65
C HIS A 25 0.34 5.92 -21.20
N ARG A 26 0.80 6.70 -20.22
CA ARG A 26 0.44 6.52 -18.80
C ARG A 26 -1.08 6.50 -18.60
N TYR A 27 -1.80 7.48 -19.15
CA TYR A 27 -3.24 7.56 -18.99
C TYR A 27 -3.98 6.50 -19.81
N ASP A 28 -3.44 6.09 -20.97
CA ASP A 28 -3.98 4.97 -21.74
C ASP A 28 -3.94 3.67 -20.93
N LEU A 29 -2.80 3.38 -20.30
CA LEU A 29 -2.65 2.22 -19.42
C LEU A 29 -3.59 2.31 -18.20
N PHE A 30 -3.71 3.48 -17.59
CA PHE A 30 -4.60 3.69 -16.44
C PHE A 30 -6.07 3.46 -16.80
N ASN A 31 -6.54 4.07 -17.88
CA ASN A 31 -7.91 4.00 -18.35
C ASN A 31 -8.29 2.64 -18.94
N SER A 32 -7.30 1.84 -19.36
CA SER A 32 -7.55 0.49 -19.88
C SER A 32 -8.08 -0.49 -18.84
N GLY A 33 -7.98 -0.17 -17.54
CA GLY A 33 -8.31 -1.10 -16.46
C GLY A 33 -7.32 -2.26 -16.29
N LEU A 34 -6.26 -2.36 -17.11
CA LEU A 34 -5.29 -3.46 -17.05
C LEU A 34 -4.64 -3.63 -15.67
N LEU A 35 -4.51 -2.54 -14.91
CA LEU A 35 -3.96 -2.57 -13.57
C LEU A 35 -4.83 -3.40 -12.62
N THR A 36 -6.16 -3.41 -12.76
CA THR A 36 -7.04 -4.15 -11.84
C THR A 36 -6.84 -5.66 -11.94
N TYR A 37 -6.46 -6.18 -13.11
CA TYR A 37 -6.12 -7.59 -13.31
C TYR A 37 -4.90 -8.05 -12.52
N LEU A 38 -4.09 -7.11 -11.98
CA LEU A 38 -2.94 -7.44 -11.16
C LEU A 38 -3.28 -7.59 -9.67
N LEU A 39 -4.46 -7.14 -9.22
CA LEU A 39 -4.87 -7.21 -7.81
C LEU A 39 -4.95 -8.64 -7.25
N PRO A 40 -5.51 -9.64 -7.96
CA PRO A 40 -5.61 -10.99 -7.43
C PRO A 40 -4.26 -11.62 -7.09
N TYR A 41 -3.16 -11.11 -7.66
CA TYR A 41 -1.82 -11.62 -7.39
C TYR A 41 -1.29 -11.29 -5.98
N PHE A 42 -1.98 -10.45 -5.21
CA PHE A 42 -1.72 -10.28 -3.77
C PHE A 42 -2.15 -11.50 -2.92
N ASN A 43 -3.00 -12.37 -3.46
CA ASN A 43 -3.50 -13.57 -2.78
C ASN A 43 -2.74 -14.84 -3.16
N VAL A 44 -1.64 -14.72 -3.94
CA VAL A 44 -0.88 -15.89 -4.39
C VAL A 44 -0.08 -16.48 -3.24
N ASN A 45 -0.34 -17.76 -2.97
CA ASN A 45 0.46 -18.56 -2.04
C ASN A 45 1.54 -19.33 -2.82
N GLY A 46 2.72 -19.52 -2.21
CA GLY A 46 3.88 -20.14 -2.85
C GLY A 46 5.14 -20.11 -1.99
N GLN A 47 6.30 -20.32 -2.60
CA GLN A 47 7.59 -20.20 -1.90
C GLN A 47 7.78 -18.78 -1.39
N ALA A 48 8.19 -18.66 -0.12
CA ALA A 48 8.22 -17.38 0.60
C ALA A 48 8.99 -16.29 -0.17
N PHE A 49 10.13 -16.63 -0.76
CA PHE A 49 10.97 -15.67 -1.50
C PHE A 49 10.29 -15.12 -2.76
N ASP A 50 9.76 -15.98 -3.63
CA ASP A 50 9.16 -15.53 -4.90
C ASP A 50 7.84 -14.77 -4.68
N VAL A 51 7.05 -15.20 -3.69
CA VAL A 51 5.80 -14.53 -3.30
C VAL A 51 6.11 -13.15 -2.73
N GLU A 52 7.13 -13.03 -1.87
CA GLU A 52 7.53 -11.74 -1.32
C GLU A 52 7.95 -10.75 -2.42
N HIS A 53 8.72 -11.22 -3.41
CA HIS A 53 9.15 -10.37 -4.54
C HIS A 53 7.98 -9.95 -5.43
N LEU A 54 7.02 -10.85 -5.66
CA LEU A 54 5.80 -10.53 -6.39
C LEU A 54 4.97 -9.46 -5.65
N HIS A 55 4.72 -9.66 -4.36
CA HIS A 55 3.97 -8.71 -3.53
C HIS A 55 4.69 -7.36 -3.42
N ALA A 56 6.02 -7.36 -3.26
CA ALA A 56 6.82 -6.14 -3.28
C ALA A 56 6.68 -5.39 -4.61
N GLY A 57 6.71 -6.10 -5.74
CA GLY A 57 6.50 -5.53 -7.07
C GLY A 57 5.10 -4.93 -7.22
N LEU A 58 4.06 -5.63 -6.77
CA LEU A 58 2.68 -5.13 -6.80
C LEU A 58 2.52 -3.86 -5.95
N LEU A 59 3.01 -3.86 -4.70
CA LEU A 59 3.02 -2.67 -3.85
C LEU A 59 3.74 -1.52 -4.53
N GLY A 60 4.92 -1.80 -5.12
CA GLY A 60 5.68 -0.81 -5.87
C GLY A 60 4.92 -0.23 -7.04
N LEU A 61 4.18 -1.06 -7.80
CA LEU A 61 3.35 -0.61 -8.91
C LEU A 61 2.24 0.33 -8.47
N TYR A 62 1.44 -0.08 -7.49
CA TYR A 62 0.33 0.74 -7.01
C TYR A 62 0.80 2.00 -6.27
N ALA A 63 1.92 1.92 -5.54
CA ALA A 63 2.51 3.10 -4.93
C ALA A 63 3.05 4.08 -6.00
N THR A 64 3.66 3.55 -7.08
CA THR A 64 4.10 4.35 -8.24
C THR A 64 2.91 5.02 -8.92
N MET A 65 1.85 4.26 -9.21
CA MET A 65 0.58 4.78 -9.73
C MET A 65 0.07 5.93 -8.86
N SER A 66 -0.11 5.70 -7.55
CA SER A 66 -0.60 6.72 -6.61
C SER A 66 0.26 7.99 -6.49
N SER A 67 1.51 7.93 -6.96
CA SER A 67 2.43 9.07 -7.00
C SER A 67 2.36 9.89 -8.28
N LYS A 68 1.82 9.31 -9.37
CA LYS A 68 1.81 9.87 -10.72
C LYS A 68 0.46 10.35 -11.21
N PHE A 69 -0.61 9.87 -10.60
CA PHE A 69 -1.99 10.29 -10.89
C PHE A 69 -2.53 11.20 -9.80
N THR A 70 -3.51 12.03 -10.16
CA THR A 70 -4.17 12.93 -9.19
C THR A 70 -5.07 12.13 -8.25
N LEU A 71 -5.50 12.75 -7.15
CA LEU A 71 -6.46 12.10 -6.25
C LEU A 71 -7.78 11.81 -6.96
N ASP A 72 -8.24 12.70 -7.85
CA ASP A 72 -9.49 12.52 -8.59
C ASP A 72 -9.40 11.37 -9.60
N ASP A 73 -8.25 11.21 -10.29
CA ASP A 73 -7.99 10.06 -11.16
C ASP A 73 -8.06 8.77 -10.35
N MET A 74 -7.37 8.75 -9.21
CA MET A 74 -7.34 7.59 -8.31
C MET A 74 -8.76 7.27 -7.83
N GLU A 75 -9.51 8.25 -7.32
CA GLU A 75 -10.92 8.07 -6.92
C GLU A 75 -11.76 7.49 -8.04
N ALA A 76 -11.62 7.97 -9.28
CA ALA A 76 -12.32 7.42 -10.43
C ALA A 76 -11.94 5.95 -10.66
N PHE A 77 -10.65 5.61 -10.63
CA PHE A 77 -10.16 4.24 -10.78
C PHE A 77 -10.70 3.29 -9.70
N PHE A 78 -10.71 3.71 -8.43
CA PHE A 78 -11.33 2.94 -7.36
C PHE A 78 -12.85 2.84 -7.56
N SER A 79 -13.52 3.93 -8.01
CA SER A 79 -14.97 3.98 -8.27
C SER A 79 -15.43 3.03 -9.37
N PHE A 80 -14.69 2.95 -10.47
CA PHE A 80 -15.02 2.07 -11.62
C PHE A 80 -15.12 0.60 -11.23
N SER A 81 -14.48 0.22 -10.13
CA SER A 81 -14.44 -1.16 -9.65
C SER A 81 -15.54 -1.49 -8.63
N TYR A 82 -16.36 -0.50 -8.24
CA TYR A 82 -17.62 -0.70 -7.49
C TYR A 82 -18.83 -0.83 -8.42
N GLY A 83 -18.66 -0.51 -9.71
CA GLY A 83 -19.67 -0.79 -10.73
C GLY A 83 -19.42 -2.18 -11.29
N HIS A 84 -20.40 -3.08 -11.17
CA HIS A 84 -20.50 -4.22 -12.06
C HIS A 84 -20.24 -3.81 -13.53
N PRO A 85 -19.74 -4.73 -14.37
CA PRO A 85 -19.40 -4.42 -15.75
C PRO A 85 -20.63 -3.84 -16.47
N PRO A 86 -20.46 -3.09 -17.57
CA PRO A 86 -21.61 -2.74 -18.39
C PRO A 86 -22.27 -4.05 -18.80
N HIS A 87 -23.44 -4.34 -18.24
CA HIS A 87 -24.39 -5.22 -18.88
C HIS A 87 -24.64 -4.59 -20.24
N SER A 88 -23.93 -5.09 -21.25
CA SER A 88 -24.37 -5.00 -22.62
C SER A 88 -25.55 -5.96 -22.74
N ASP A 89 -26.70 -5.50 -22.24
CA ASP A 89 -27.99 -5.94 -22.75
C ASP A 89 -27.98 -5.59 -24.24
N ASN A 90 -27.58 -6.56 -25.06
CA ASN A 90 -27.92 -6.78 -26.47
C ASN A 90 -26.80 -7.58 -27.16
N PHE A 91 -26.70 -8.87 -26.88
CA PHE A 91 -26.27 -9.81 -27.91
C PHE A 91 -27.34 -10.88 -28.05
N ASN A 92 -28.19 -10.68 -29.06
CA ASN A 92 -29.10 -11.68 -29.56
C ASN A 92 -28.36 -13.00 -29.76
N GLU A 93 -28.98 -14.06 -29.26
CA GLU A 93 -28.73 -15.44 -29.60
C GLU A 93 -28.49 -15.58 -31.11
N THR A 94 -27.37 -16.20 -31.48
CA THR A 94 -27.36 -17.29 -32.47
C THR A 94 -25.96 -17.88 -32.62
N ASN A 95 -25.95 -19.22 -32.64
CA ASN A 95 -24.96 -20.13 -33.21
C ASN A 95 -23.97 -20.79 -32.23
N ASN A 96 -24.44 -21.95 -31.75
CA ASN A 96 -23.74 -23.23 -31.64
C ASN A 96 -22.31 -23.26 -32.20
N GLU A 97 -21.33 -23.61 -31.35
CA GLU A 97 -20.41 -24.73 -31.56
C GLU A 97 -19.60 -24.97 -30.27
N GLU A 98 -19.23 -26.24 -30.07
CA GLU A 98 -18.82 -26.87 -28.83
C GLU A 98 -17.52 -26.32 -28.20
N GLY A 99 -17.52 -26.28 -26.86
CA GLY A 99 -16.28 -26.24 -26.06
C GLY A 99 -15.81 -24.85 -25.63
N ILE A 100 -16.30 -24.41 -24.47
CA ILE A 100 -15.69 -23.57 -23.39
C ILE A 100 -16.86 -22.97 -22.61
N THR A 101 -17.61 -23.82 -21.91
CA THR A 101 -18.62 -23.39 -20.93
C THR A 101 -17.99 -23.37 -19.55
N ASN A 102 -17.34 -22.25 -19.22
CA ASN A 102 -17.31 -21.59 -17.90
C ASN A 102 -16.16 -20.59 -17.81
N ARG A 103 -16.26 -19.49 -18.58
CA ARG A 103 -15.40 -18.30 -18.40
C ARG A 103 -16.09 -17.18 -17.62
N ASN A 104 -17.39 -17.32 -17.33
CA ASN A 104 -18.20 -16.30 -16.68
C ASN A 104 -18.31 -16.47 -15.15
N ASP A 105 -17.83 -17.59 -14.58
CA ASP A 105 -17.89 -17.85 -13.13
C ASP A 105 -16.56 -17.58 -12.39
N ILE A 106 -15.50 -17.14 -13.09
CA ILE A 106 -14.19 -16.82 -12.46
C ILE A 106 -14.05 -15.31 -12.20
N ILE A 107 -14.97 -14.50 -12.75
CA ILE A 107 -14.95 -13.03 -12.66
C ILE A 107 -16.00 -12.56 -11.65
N ASP A 108 -16.24 -13.36 -10.60
CA ASP A 108 -16.95 -12.87 -9.42
C ASP A 108 -15.95 -12.16 -8.50
N CYS A 109 -16.09 -10.83 -8.47
CA CYS A 109 -15.79 -9.97 -7.32
C CYS A 109 -14.34 -9.96 -6.78
N PHE A 110 -13.43 -9.27 -7.48
CA PHE A 110 -12.30 -8.61 -6.80
C PHE A 110 -12.47 -7.11 -6.98
N SER A 111 -13.19 -6.49 -6.04
CA SER A 111 -13.31 -5.04 -5.99
C SER A 111 -11.99 -4.46 -5.48
N LEU A 112 -11.65 -3.27 -5.97
CA LEU A 112 -10.53 -2.47 -5.46
C LEU A 112 -10.64 -2.14 -3.96
N GLU A 113 -11.74 -2.53 -3.32
CA GLU A 113 -11.91 -2.65 -1.87
C GLU A 113 -10.75 -3.43 -1.21
N ASP A 114 -10.13 -4.37 -1.94
CA ASP A 114 -9.07 -5.24 -1.43
C ASP A 114 -7.68 -4.60 -1.43
N LEU A 115 -7.40 -3.56 -2.23
CA LEU A 115 -6.05 -2.98 -2.28
C LEU A 115 -5.64 -2.39 -0.91
N LEU A 116 -6.57 -1.73 -0.23
CA LEU A 116 -6.34 -1.23 1.13
C LEU A 116 -6.05 -2.39 2.10
N THR A 117 -6.85 -3.46 2.05
CA THR A 117 -6.68 -4.66 2.88
C THR A 117 -5.35 -5.36 2.63
N HIS A 118 -4.96 -5.54 1.36
CA HIS A 118 -3.67 -6.11 0.97
C HIS A 118 -2.49 -5.24 1.41
N THR A 119 -2.65 -3.91 1.33
CA THR A 119 -1.65 -2.96 1.81
C THR A 119 -1.46 -3.11 3.32
N LEU A 120 -2.56 -3.21 4.09
CA LEU A 120 -2.52 -3.44 5.53
C LEU A 120 -1.90 -4.80 5.88
N TYR A 121 -2.24 -5.85 5.14
CA TYR A 121 -1.67 -7.18 5.33
C TYR A 121 -0.14 -7.17 5.11
N ALA A 122 0.32 -6.49 4.06
CA ALA A 122 1.74 -6.37 3.73
C ALA A 122 2.57 -5.62 4.79
N LEU A 123 1.97 -4.72 5.58
CA LEU A 123 2.66 -4.04 6.68
C LEU A 123 3.04 -4.98 7.83
N LEU A 124 2.29 -6.08 7.98
CA LEU A 124 2.40 -7.02 9.11
C LEU A 124 3.15 -8.30 8.74
N GLN A 125 2.94 -8.76 7.51
CA GLN A 125 3.42 -10.04 7.00
C GLN A 125 4.92 -10.02 6.72
N GLY A 126 5.76 -10.07 7.76
CA GLY A 126 7.19 -10.42 7.66
C GLY A 126 8.00 -9.69 6.59
N ALA A 127 7.45 -8.62 6.01
CA ALA A 127 7.86 -8.19 4.69
C ALA A 127 9.19 -7.46 4.85
N GLY A 128 10.09 -7.67 3.89
CA GLY A 128 11.34 -6.95 3.81
C GLY A 128 11.11 -5.44 3.95
N GLN A 129 12.13 -4.73 4.41
CA GLN A 129 12.02 -3.29 4.70
C GLN A 129 11.44 -2.49 3.54
N ALA A 130 11.83 -2.81 2.31
CA ALA A 130 11.33 -2.16 1.11
C ALA A 130 9.80 -2.31 0.96
N SER A 131 9.28 -3.52 1.18
CA SER A 131 7.84 -3.80 1.10
C SER A 131 7.05 -3.04 2.16
N LYS A 132 7.55 -2.95 3.40
CA LYS A 132 6.94 -2.12 4.45
C LYS A 132 6.89 -0.64 4.08
N HIS A 133 7.97 -0.11 3.51
CA HIS A 133 7.98 1.28 3.03
C HIS A 133 6.97 1.50 1.91
N MET A 134 6.94 0.61 0.90
CA MET A 134 6.02 0.74 -0.22
C MET A 134 4.57 0.61 0.21
N ALA A 135 4.27 -0.35 1.10
CA ALA A 135 2.94 -0.51 1.67
C ALA A 135 2.52 0.73 2.48
N LEU A 136 3.39 1.28 3.31
CA LEU A 136 3.06 2.45 4.11
C LEU A 136 2.86 3.71 3.24
N MET A 137 3.71 3.89 2.23
CA MET A 137 3.57 4.96 1.24
C MET A 137 2.26 4.84 0.46
N LEU A 138 1.89 3.62 0.06
CA LEU A 138 0.62 3.36 -0.60
C LEU A 138 -0.55 3.63 0.36
N LEU A 139 -0.47 3.18 1.62
CA LEU A 139 -1.50 3.40 2.63
C LEU A 139 -1.75 4.90 2.85
N SER A 140 -0.69 5.72 2.99
CA SER A 140 -0.84 7.16 3.21
C SER A 140 -1.55 7.85 2.03
N ARG A 141 -1.38 7.32 0.81
CA ARG A 141 -2.09 7.79 -0.38
C ARG A 141 -3.52 7.27 -0.46
N LEU A 142 -3.77 6.00 -0.15
CA LEU A 142 -5.11 5.43 -0.12
C LEU A 142 -6.01 6.15 0.89
N LEU A 143 -5.48 6.51 2.07
CA LEU A 143 -6.21 7.26 3.08
C LEU A 143 -6.55 8.70 2.67
N LYS A 144 -5.92 9.25 1.62
CA LYS A 144 -6.32 10.56 1.04
C LYS A 144 -7.61 10.44 0.23
N LEU A 145 -7.99 9.25 -0.19
CA LEU A 145 -9.21 8.99 -0.94
C LEU A 145 -10.42 9.02 0.02
N LYS A 146 -11.37 9.90 -0.29
CA LYS A 146 -12.67 10.04 0.37
C LYS A 146 -13.41 8.71 0.43
N GLN A 147 -13.42 7.92 -0.65
CA GLN A 147 -14.09 6.61 -0.64
C GLN A 147 -13.46 5.66 0.37
N GLN A 148 -12.14 5.62 0.44
CA GLN A 148 -11.44 4.75 1.40
C GLN A 148 -11.66 5.21 2.84
N ARG A 149 -11.64 6.52 3.12
CA ARG A 149 -12.01 7.03 4.45
C ARG A 149 -13.46 6.73 4.80
N ALA A 150 -14.38 6.87 3.85
CA ALA A 150 -15.79 6.56 4.06
C ALA A 150 -16.01 5.09 4.46
N ARG A 151 -15.25 4.15 3.89
CA ARG A 151 -15.26 2.74 4.31
C ARG A 151 -14.84 2.55 5.76
N LEU A 152 -13.91 3.35 6.27
CA LEU A 152 -13.49 3.29 7.67
C LEU A 152 -14.59 3.82 8.64
N TYR A 153 -15.54 4.62 8.15
CA TYR A 153 -16.68 5.05 8.96
C TYR A 153 -17.59 3.87 9.29
N THR A 154 -17.86 3.00 8.31
CA THR A 154 -18.85 1.91 8.43
C THR A 154 -18.21 0.58 8.84
N ASN A 155 -16.94 0.35 8.50
CA ASN A 155 -16.23 -0.88 8.83
C ASN A 155 -15.28 -0.68 10.03
N HIS A 156 -15.78 -0.96 11.24
CA HIS A 156 -14.99 -0.87 12.47
C HIS A 156 -13.81 -1.85 12.51
N GLY A 157 -13.95 -3.04 11.92
CA GLY A 157 -12.87 -4.03 11.85
C GLY A 157 -11.69 -3.49 11.04
N LEU A 158 -11.97 -2.94 9.87
CA LEU A 158 -10.97 -2.32 8.99
C LEU A 158 -10.32 -1.10 9.65
N PHE A 159 -11.09 -0.23 10.30
CA PHE A 159 -10.55 0.90 11.06
C PHE A 159 -9.58 0.43 12.16
N ASN A 160 -9.97 -0.56 12.96
CA ASN A 160 -9.12 -1.12 14.00
C ASN A 160 -7.85 -1.75 13.42
N GLN A 161 -7.93 -2.40 12.26
CA GLN A 161 -6.76 -2.93 11.56
C GLN A 161 -5.80 -1.81 11.14
N VAL A 162 -6.29 -0.68 10.61
CA VAL A 162 -5.46 0.49 10.28
C VAL A 162 -4.72 0.99 11.52
N ILE A 163 -5.45 1.25 12.60
CA ILE A 163 -4.87 1.73 13.88
C ILE A 163 -3.82 0.75 14.42
N TRP A 164 -4.14 -0.54 14.43
CA TRP A 164 -3.23 -1.57 14.94
C TRP A 164 -1.94 -1.65 14.11
N ASN A 165 -2.08 -1.59 12.79
CA ASN A 165 -0.95 -1.55 11.85
C ASN A 165 -0.04 -0.35 12.10
N LEU A 166 -0.61 0.85 12.16
CA LEU A 166 0.15 2.08 12.36
C LEU A 166 0.86 2.05 13.72
N THR A 167 0.18 1.61 14.78
CA THR A 167 0.77 1.43 16.11
C THR A 167 1.93 0.42 16.09
N HIS A 168 1.78 -0.68 15.36
CA HIS A 168 2.85 -1.67 15.21
C HIS A 168 4.06 -1.09 14.47
N ILE A 169 3.84 -0.33 13.39
CA ILE A 169 4.92 0.34 12.65
C ILE A 169 5.63 1.40 13.51
N MET A 170 4.91 2.13 14.36
CA MET A 170 5.52 3.06 15.30
C MET A 170 6.45 2.38 16.31
N ARG A 171 6.00 1.27 16.90
CA ARG A 171 6.85 0.45 17.78
C ARG A 171 8.06 -0.09 17.04
N TYR A 172 7.87 -0.50 15.79
CA TYR A 172 8.94 -0.93 14.92
C TYR A 172 9.98 0.19 14.66
N ILE A 173 9.53 1.43 14.40
CA ILE A 173 10.39 2.61 14.26
C ILE A 173 11.19 2.86 15.55
N SER A 174 10.51 2.85 16.71
CA SER A 174 11.15 3.01 18.01
C SER A 174 12.25 1.96 18.25
N HIS A 175 11.96 0.70 17.93
CA HIS A 175 12.92 -0.38 18.07
C HIS A 175 14.11 -0.25 17.10
N ARG A 176 13.89 0.16 15.85
CA ARG A 176 14.99 0.37 14.88
C ARG A 176 16.00 1.41 15.30
N MET A 177 15.56 2.36 16.12
CA MET A 177 16.38 3.48 16.56
C MET A 177 17.14 3.18 17.86
N THR A 178 17.00 1.98 18.44
CA THR A 178 17.81 1.61 19.61
C THR A 178 19.26 1.31 19.21
N PRO A 179 20.24 1.57 20.09
CA PRO A 179 21.66 1.36 19.80
C PRO A 179 21.99 -0.08 19.38
N GLU A 180 21.30 -1.08 19.95
CA GLU A 180 21.53 -2.49 19.69
C GLU A 180 21.15 -2.86 18.25
N PHE A 181 19.96 -2.42 17.82
CA PHE A 181 19.47 -2.67 16.47
C PHE A 181 20.31 -1.93 15.42
N GLN A 182 20.71 -0.70 15.72
CA GLN A 182 21.61 0.07 14.87
C GLN A 182 22.97 -0.61 14.75
N ALA A 183 23.53 -1.12 15.85
CA ALA A 183 24.81 -1.83 15.84
C ALA A 183 24.75 -3.14 15.03
N GLU A 184 23.67 -3.90 15.13
CA GLU A 184 23.43 -5.12 14.33
C GLU A 184 23.28 -4.81 12.84
N SER A 185 22.41 -3.86 12.50
CA SER A 185 22.22 -3.42 11.11
C SER A 185 23.52 -2.87 10.51
N MET A 186 24.35 -2.23 11.33
CA MET A 186 25.65 -1.71 10.92
C MET A 186 26.69 -2.77 10.63
N ARG A 187 26.61 -3.94 11.29
CA ARG A 187 27.45 -5.09 10.93
C ARG A 187 27.08 -5.61 9.54
N GLU A 188 25.78 -5.71 9.22
CA GLU A 188 25.30 -6.12 7.89
C GLU A 188 25.62 -5.10 6.79
N ILE A 189 25.52 -3.81 7.09
CA ILE A 189 25.86 -2.72 6.18
C ILE A 189 27.35 -2.70 5.85
N ARG A 190 28.22 -2.89 6.84
CA ARG A 190 29.68 -2.95 6.63
C ARG A 190 30.08 -4.13 5.76
N LEU A 191 29.29 -5.21 5.74
CA LEU A 191 29.48 -6.33 4.82
C LEU A 191 28.97 -6.03 3.39
N SER A 192 28.13 -5.00 3.20
CA SER A 192 27.48 -4.67 1.92
C SER A 192 27.87 -3.30 1.32
N ASN A 193 28.86 -2.59 1.89
CA ASN A 193 29.38 -1.30 1.42
C ASN A 193 28.34 -0.15 1.26
N ARG A 194 27.15 -0.22 1.88
CA ARG A 194 26.09 0.82 1.79
C ARG A 194 25.85 1.51 3.15
N GLY A 195 26.52 2.64 3.40
CA GLY A 195 26.72 3.27 4.72
C GLY A 195 25.52 3.77 5.58
N GLU A 196 25.87 4.18 6.81
CA GLU A 196 25.05 4.59 7.98
C GLU A 196 23.89 5.56 7.70
N GLN A 197 24.07 6.53 6.80
CA GLN A 197 23.05 7.54 6.47
C GLN A 197 21.75 6.95 5.92
N THR A 198 21.76 5.70 5.45
CA THR A 198 20.57 5.03 4.90
C THR A 198 19.54 4.65 5.96
N ILE A 199 19.94 4.12 7.13
CA ILE A 199 18.99 3.63 8.14
C ILE A 199 18.19 4.77 8.76
N PHE A 200 18.87 5.84 9.18
CA PHE A 200 18.22 7.00 9.78
C PHE A 200 17.22 7.63 8.79
N THR A 201 17.67 7.87 7.54
CA THR A 201 16.82 8.45 6.49
C THR A 201 15.61 7.58 6.15
N GLN A 202 15.81 6.26 6.04
CA GLN A 202 14.73 5.31 5.78
C GLN A 202 13.72 5.28 6.94
N THR A 203 14.21 5.19 8.16
CA THR A 203 13.37 5.14 9.37
C THR A 203 12.61 6.46 9.57
N LYS A 204 13.24 7.60 9.26
CA LYS A 204 12.57 8.91 9.24
C LYS A 204 11.45 8.96 8.20
N ARG A 205 11.68 8.41 6.99
CA ARG A 205 10.65 8.31 5.94
C ARG A 205 9.48 7.41 6.36
N LEU A 206 9.74 6.30 7.05
CA LEU A 206 8.67 5.49 7.64
C LEU A 206 7.85 6.29 8.64
N LEU A 207 8.50 7.05 9.53
CA LEU A 207 7.79 7.90 10.47
C LEU A 207 6.93 8.95 9.73
N GLN A 208 7.50 9.61 8.72
CA GLN A 208 6.76 10.58 7.90
C GLN A 208 5.47 9.99 7.34
N PHE A 209 5.54 8.86 6.63
CA PHE A 209 4.34 8.23 6.07
C PHE A 209 3.39 7.70 7.14
N THR A 210 3.89 7.30 8.31
CA THR A 210 3.04 6.90 9.45
C THR A 210 2.25 8.09 9.96
N ILE A 211 2.91 9.25 10.14
CA ILE A 211 2.26 10.50 10.55
C ILE A 211 1.27 10.96 9.49
N GLU A 212 1.63 10.95 8.20
CA GLU A 212 0.70 11.28 7.11
C GLU A 212 -0.57 10.39 7.15
N CYS A 213 -0.44 9.10 7.49
CA CYS A 213 -1.61 8.24 7.68
C CYS A 213 -2.51 8.74 8.82
N PHE A 214 -1.94 9.09 9.99
CA PHE A 214 -2.70 9.63 11.11
C PHE A 214 -3.33 10.99 10.79
N GLU A 215 -2.62 11.87 10.10
CA GLU A 215 -3.15 13.15 9.60
C GLU A 215 -4.41 12.94 8.75
N GLN A 216 -4.42 11.94 7.86
CA GLN A 216 -5.60 11.62 7.07
C GLN A 216 -6.77 11.06 7.89
N LEU A 217 -6.50 10.45 9.05
CA LEU A 217 -7.56 9.99 9.97
C LEU A 217 -8.12 11.14 10.80
N ILE A 218 -7.32 12.13 11.18
CA ILE A 218 -7.76 13.25 12.04
C ILE A 218 -8.34 14.44 11.25
N ILE A 219 -7.95 14.63 9.98
CA ILE A 219 -8.54 15.68 9.13
C ILE A 219 -10.03 15.43 8.87
N ASP A 220 -10.45 14.17 8.98
CA ASP A 220 -11.82 13.74 8.81
C ASP A 220 -12.56 13.75 10.16
N PRO A 221 -13.62 14.56 10.36
CA PRO A 221 -14.25 14.72 11.67
C PRO A 221 -14.78 13.40 12.28
N VAL A 222 -15.28 12.49 11.42
CA VAL A 222 -15.84 11.22 11.87
C VAL A 222 -14.73 10.29 12.34
N LEU A 223 -13.64 10.20 11.58
CA LEU A 223 -12.48 9.38 11.94
C LEU A 223 -11.67 10.00 13.07
N CYS A 224 -11.61 11.32 13.17
CA CYS A 224 -10.96 12.02 14.27
C CYS A 224 -11.62 11.66 15.61
N HIS A 225 -12.96 11.74 15.66
CA HIS A 225 -13.72 11.34 16.83
C HIS A 225 -13.51 9.87 17.18
N LYS A 226 -13.51 8.98 16.18
CA LYS A 226 -13.17 7.56 16.40
C LYS A 226 -11.74 7.35 16.90
N SER A 227 -10.77 8.11 16.39
CA SER A 227 -9.33 7.93 16.65
C SER A 227 -8.87 8.49 17.99
N THR A 228 -9.67 9.36 18.63
CA THR A 228 -9.26 10.06 19.86
C THR A 228 -8.84 9.10 20.98
N SER A 229 -9.51 7.96 21.09
CA SER A 229 -9.19 6.93 22.10
C SER A 229 -8.06 5.96 21.69
N PHE A 230 -7.60 6.03 20.44
CA PHE A 230 -6.65 5.08 19.86
C PHE A 230 -5.31 5.72 19.47
N LEU A 231 -5.16 7.04 19.67
CA LEU A 231 -3.91 7.72 19.34
C LEU A 231 -2.77 7.19 20.23
N PRO A 232 -1.72 6.61 19.62
CA PRO A 232 -0.59 6.07 20.37
C PRO A 232 0.05 7.14 21.26
N VAL A 233 0.52 6.74 22.45
CA VAL A 233 1.11 7.68 23.42
C VAL A 233 2.40 8.30 22.89
N GLU A 234 3.09 7.60 22.00
CA GLU A 234 4.33 8.03 21.37
C GLU A 234 4.11 9.24 20.44
N LEU A 235 2.92 9.43 19.86
CA LEU A 235 2.58 10.66 19.11
C LEU A 235 2.21 11.82 20.03
N ARG A 236 1.73 11.53 21.24
CA ARG A 236 1.32 12.52 22.24
C ARG A 236 2.45 12.96 23.16
N SER A 237 3.68 12.52 22.89
CA SER A 237 4.85 12.76 23.71
C SER A 237 6.02 13.23 22.85
N ASN A 238 7.09 13.69 23.48
CA ASN A 238 8.33 14.06 22.79
C ASN A 238 9.13 12.84 22.32
N HIS A 239 8.58 11.62 22.40
CA HIS A 239 9.28 10.36 22.13
C HIS A 239 10.01 10.37 20.79
N PHE A 240 9.32 10.67 19.67
CA PHE A 240 9.98 10.69 18.36
C PHE A 240 10.85 11.94 18.17
N VAL A 241 10.54 13.06 18.80
CA VAL A 241 11.41 14.25 18.74
C VAL A 241 12.77 13.93 19.36
N GLU A 242 12.78 13.27 20.52
CA GLU A 242 14.00 12.81 21.19
C GLU A 242 14.71 11.72 20.39
N LEU A 243 13.97 10.73 19.88
CA LEU A 243 14.49 9.63 19.09
C LEU A 243 15.19 10.09 17.80
N PHE A 244 14.70 11.18 17.20
CA PHE A 244 15.27 11.81 16.01
C PHE A 244 16.10 13.06 16.34
N LEU A 245 16.67 13.14 17.54
CA LEU A 245 17.67 14.15 17.93
C LEU A 245 17.21 15.61 17.73
N GLN A 246 15.97 15.90 18.10
CA GLN A 246 15.34 17.23 17.98
C GLN A 246 15.23 17.72 16.52
N ASP A 247 15.08 16.80 15.56
CA ASP A 247 14.83 17.13 14.16
C ASP A 247 13.56 18.00 14.01
N GLU A 248 13.73 19.23 13.53
CA GLU A 248 12.65 20.22 13.37
C GLU A 248 11.55 19.73 12.41
N GLY A 249 11.88 18.89 11.44
CA GLY A 249 10.89 18.29 10.54
C GLY A 249 9.99 17.31 11.28
N VAL A 250 10.57 16.44 12.11
CA VAL A 250 9.79 15.50 12.94
C VAL A 250 8.92 16.26 13.95
N ARG A 251 9.45 17.32 14.58
CA ARG A 251 8.67 18.16 15.47
C ARG A 251 7.48 18.80 14.75
N GLY A 252 7.72 19.42 13.59
CA GLY A 252 6.66 20.06 12.80
C GLY A 252 5.57 19.08 12.34
N TRP A 253 5.91 17.82 12.04
CA TRP A 253 4.91 16.80 11.71
C TRP A 253 4.04 16.40 12.90
N LEU A 254 4.62 16.31 14.10
CA LEU A 254 3.88 15.94 15.31
C LEU A 254 2.98 17.09 15.80
N GLU A 255 3.37 18.34 15.59
CA GLU A 255 2.53 19.52 15.91
C GLU A 255 1.24 19.57 15.07
N THR A 256 1.21 18.90 13.91
CA THR A 256 0.01 18.80 13.06
C THR A 256 -1.04 17.82 13.62
N ILE A 257 -0.63 16.87 14.47
CA ILE A 257 -1.49 15.81 15.04
C ILE A 257 -2.11 16.25 16.36
#